data_AF-A0AAE0I4D4-F1
#
_entry.id   AF-A0AAE0I4D4-F1
#
_cell.length_a   1.000
_cell.length_b   1.000
_cell.length_c   1.000
_cell.angle_alpha   90.00
_cell.angle_beta   90.00
_cell.angle_gamma   90.00
#
_symmetry.space_group_name_H-M   'P 1'
#
loop_
_entity.id
_entity.type
_entity.pdbx_description
1 polymer ?
#
loop_
_entity_poly.entity_id
_entity_poly.type
_entity_poly.pdbx_seq_one_letter_code
_entity_poly.pdbx_strand_id
1 'polypeptide(L)'
;MSTTTMRKRAMPRAITKINGEDAAVVLERRNLVFSGYQDPDSQWNAGMQSYASKGALNFVAASLDFNGPTLTLTYDTGEERTEDNFAIVRPGANFTGIATGEDFYNRFCNPESAALTAAEATSTTSEAASSATAATVTPEPTIEGYPFPVIRDNGANITHGYFLNGTGYEDVAVLAVNGFSPSGDFNGNEYLRNFQETLEKFLADCKAQNKKRLVIDVLGNGGGYVVAGYELFTQLFPDAPKFQAHNLRETESLRQMAEVAGRFLDQIVSFDASTITVNASERVQPAVRIAAAQAEDAAQAQATAFAILQQSSIVSNLVPGGVFAPDGSNLTSVDQILSPVTIKGDRFTAYQQTPLNMTSPSFNLTGTGNKANPAPAVFAPEDIVILTDGTCGSTCTLFSYLMILQLNIKTTVVGGRPQPGPMQSVAGVEGAQVFYLQELSAAATAVLLLDPASNVTDSELALLDEGYALSRAFNPDSPGAVNGKNAFSRMDSQTPLQFLYQPANCRIFWTKEMLFAPEEVWKRTVDATWADPDRFCVEGSRVNLDMSAKVTDTKFFVGGKGAPVVGESSAQRGTGGIEGFKVVSATVVALVMALLI
;
A
#
# COMPACT_ATOMS: atom_id res chain seq x y z
N MET A 1 8.90 -1.79 -29.57
CA MET A 1 10.25 -1.73 -30.20
C MET A 1 11.17 -2.69 -29.44
N SER A 2 12.03 -3.46 -30.11
CA SER A 2 12.92 -4.43 -29.43
C SER A 2 13.94 -3.72 -28.52
N THR A 3 14.18 -4.27 -27.32
CA THR A 3 15.17 -3.82 -26.31
C THR A 3 16.58 -3.61 -26.89
N THR A 4 16.95 -4.40 -27.90
CA THR A 4 18.23 -4.30 -28.61
C THR A 4 18.42 -2.96 -29.34
N THR A 5 17.34 -2.34 -29.82
CA THR A 5 17.40 -1.06 -30.55
C THR A 5 17.52 0.13 -29.59
N MET A 6 16.99 0.03 -28.37
CA MET A 6 17.08 1.08 -27.35
C MET A 6 18.49 1.16 -26.72
N ARG A 7 19.16 0.03 -26.51
CA ARG A 7 20.55 -0.03 -26.00
C ARG A 7 21.56 0.77 -26.85
N LYS A 8 21.28 0.96 -28.15
CA LYS A 8 22.17 1.66 -29.10
C LYS A 8 21.88 3.16 -29.25
N ARG A 9 20.83 3.74 -28.64
CA ARG A 9 20.61 5.19 -28.70
C ARG A 9 21.69 5.93 -27.92
N ALA A 10 22.20 7.05 -28.44
CA ALA A 10 23.05 7.94 -27.65
C ALA A 10 22.25 8.44 -26.42
N MET A 11 22.93 8.69 -25.29
CA MET A 11 22.27 9.38 -24.18
C MET A 11 21.79 10.75 -24.66
N PRO A 12 20.58 11.18 -24.27
CA PRO A 12 20.18 12.56 -24.50
C PRO A 12 21.18 13.50 -23.80
N ARG A 13 21.35 14.70 -24.37
CA ARG A 13 22.15 15.76 -23.75
C ARG A 13 21.63 16.06 -22.35
N ALA A 14 22.51 16.25 -21.38
CA ALA A 14 22.08 16.55 -20.02
C ALA A 14 21.51 17.98 -19.95
N ILE A 15 20.42 18.15 -19.20
CA ILE A 15 19.88 19.48 -18.87
C ILE A 15 20.62 19.95 -17.61
N THR A 16 21.30 21.09 -17.70
CA THR A 16 22.04 21.67 -16.57
C THR A 16 21.27 22.79 -15.90
N LYS A 17 20.41 23.51 -16.64
CA LYS A 17 19.55 24.56 -16.09
C LYS A 17 18.13 24.52 -16.63
N ILE A 18 17.19 24.94 -15.79
CA ILE A 18 15.79 25.16 -16.12
C ILE A 18 15.49 26.63 -15.77
N ASN A 19 15.10 27.42 -16.76
CA ASN A 19 14.87 28.87 -16.63
C ASN A 19 16.06 29.63 -16.00
N GLY A 20 17.28 29.19 -16.32
CA GLY A 20 18.53 29.80 -15.81
C GLY A 20 18.94 29.36 -14.40
N GLU A 21 18.10 28.60 -13.69
CA GLU A 21 18.40 27.99 -12.39
C GLU A 21 18.94 26.56 -12.55
N ASP A 22 19.74 26.07 -11.60
CA ASP A 22 20.25 24.69 -11.62
C ASP A 22 19.11 23.68 -11.71
N ALA A 23 19.22 22.73 -12.66
CA ALA A 23 18.15 21.80 -12.95
C ALA A 23 17.80 20.89 -11.77
N ALA A 24 18.80 20.41 -11.01
CA ALA A 24 18.55 19.54 -9.86
C ALA A 24 17.83 20.32 -8.74
N VAL A 25 18.24 21.57 -8.48
CA VAL A 25 17.57 22.44 -7.50
C VAL A 25 16.11 22.68 -7.87
N VAL A 26 15.81 22.93 -9.15
CA VAL A 26 14.43 23.12 -9.62
C VAL A 26 13.61 21.85 -9.41
N LEU A 27 14.15 20.68 -9.77
CA LEU A 27 13.46 19.39 -9.60
C LEU A 27 13.22 19.06 -8.13
N GLU A 28 14.22 19.23 -7.26
CA GLU A 28 14.06 19.00 -5.81
C GLU A 28 13.00 19.92 -5.20
N ARG A 29 13.04 21.21 -5.52
CA ARG A 29 12.03 22.18 -5.05
C ARG A 29 10.62 21.80 -5.48
N ARG A 30 10.44 21.26 -6.70
CA ARG A 30 9.12 20.86 -7.21
C ARG A 30 8.66 19.52 -6.66
N ASN A 31 9.58 18.58 -6.50
CA ASN A 31 9.32 17.29 -5.87
C ASN A 31 8.83 17.45 -4.43
N LEU A 32 9.38 18.40 -3.66
CA LEU A 32 8.90 18.71 -2.30
C LEU A 32 7.43 19.15 -2.24
N VAL A 33 6.89 19.72 -3.34
CA VAL A 33 5.51 20.22 -3.41
C VAL A 33 4.55 19.14 -3.90
N PHE A 34 4.97 18.33 -4.87
CA PHE A 34 4.07 17.45 -5.62
C PHE A 34 4.29 15.95 -5.42
N SER A 35 5.41 15.55 -4.82
CA SER A 35 5.68 14.14 -4.53
C SER A 35 4.98 13.71 -3.24
N GLY A 36 4.43 12.50 -3.24
CA GLY A 36 3.82 11.89 -2.06
C GLY A 36 4.81 11.17 -1.13
N TYR A 37 6.10 11.11 -1.48
CA TYR A 37 7.13 10.40 -0.72
C TYR A 37 7.80 11.29 0.33
N GLN A 38 8.18 10.71 1.46
CA GLN A 38 8.72 11.48 2.59
C GLN A 38 10.23 11.71 2.52
N ASP A 39 10.95 10.85 1.79
CA ASP A 39 12.40 10.94 1.60
C ASP A 39 12.74 11.68 0.28
N PRO A 40 13.59 12.73 0.30
CA PRO A 40 13.93 13.49 -0.89
C PRO A 40 14.56 12.67 -2.03
N ASP A 41 15.28 11.60 -1.72
CA ASP A 41 15.88 10.73 -2.73
C ASP A 41 14.83 9.82 -3.39
N SER A 42 13.83 9.38 -2.63
CA SER A 42 12.67 8.67 -3.15
C SER A 42 11.75 9.59 -3.96
N GLN A 43 11.59 10.85 -3.53
CA GLN A 43 10.89 11.86 -4.32
C GLN A 43 11.59 12.10 -5.67
N TRP A 44 12.92 12.10 -5.70
CA TRP A 44 13.70 12.17 -6.93
C TRP A 44 13.42 10.98 -7.85
N ASN A 45 13.44 9.77 -7.30
CA ASN A 45 13.15 8.55 -8.05
C ASN A 45 11.72 8.49 -8.60
N ALA A 46 10.74 9.03 -7.86
CA ALA A 46 9.34 9.07 -8.30
C ALA A 46 9.13 9.84 -9.61
N GLY A 47 9.98 10.83 -9.90
CA GLY A 47 9.95 11.58 -11.17
C GLY A 47 10.77 10.93 -12.29
N MET A 48 11.43 9.79 -12.03
CA MET A 48 12.34 9.14 -12.98
C MET A 48 11.68 7.94 -13.65
N GLN A 49 11.58 7.99 -14.98
CA GLN A 49 11.10 6.86 -15.76
C GLN A 49 12.09 5.69 -15.70
N SER A 50 11.60 4.51 -15.36
CA SER A 50 12.36 3.26 -15.29
C SER A 50 11.55 2.08 -15.85
N TYR A 51 12.13 0.88 -15.87
CA TYR A 51 11.40 -0.34 -16.26
C TYR A 51 10.23 -0.66 -15.32
N ALA A 52 10.34 -0.26 -14.04
CA ALA A 52 9.32 -0.45 -13.01
C ALA A 52 8.33 0.73 -12.96
N SER A 53 8.78 1.96 -13.27
CA SER A 53 7.98 3.20 -13.18
C SER A 53 7.85 3.87 -14.54
N LYS A 54 7.25 3.18 -15.52
CA LYS A 54 7.19 3.64 -16.91
C LYS A 54 6.36 4.90 -17.13
N GLY A 55 5.35 5.14 -16.29
CA GLY A 55 4.50 6.32 -16.34
C GLY A 55 5.05 7.52 -15.60
N ALA A 56 6.22 7.40 -14.94
CA ALA A 56 6.82 8.50 -14.21
C ALA A 56 7.19 9.63 -15.17
N LEU A 57 6.68 10.82 -14.88
CA LEU A 57 6.99 12.05 -15.59
C LEU A 57 7.61 13.01 -14.58
N ASN A 58 8.73 13.61 -14.94
CA ASN A 58 9.28 14.71 -14.16
C ASN A 58 8.53 16.01 -14.48
N PHE A 59 8.72 16.98 -13.60
CA PHE A 59 8.18 18.34 -13.68
C PHE A 59 8.35 19.01 -15.06
N VAL A 60 9.46 18.74 -15.76
CA VAL A 60 9.76 19.36 -17.06
C VAL A 60 8.82 18.83 -18.15
N ALA A 61 8.37 17.57 -18.04
CA ALA A 61 7.46 16.96 -19.00
C ALA A 61 5.99 17.32 -18.71
N ALA A 62 5.59 17.37 -17.44
CA ALA A 62 4.25 17.77 -17.01
C ALA A 62 4.29 18.28 -15.57
N SER A 63 3.50 19.31 -15.25
CA SER A 63 3.33 19.80 -13.88
C SER A 63 1.86 20.00 -13.52
N LEU A 64 1.56 19.88 -12.22
CA LEU A 64 0.25 20.20 -11.66
C LEU A 64 0.04 21.72 -11.47
N ASP A 65 1.10 22.53 -11.58
CA ASP A 65 1.05 23.99 -11.58
C ASP A 65 1.53 24.60 -12.91
N PHE A 66 1.05 25.81 -13.21
CA PHE A 66 1.48 26.55 -14.39
C PHE A 66 2.73 27.38 -14.07
N ASN A 67 3.83 27.12 -14.79
CA ASN A 67 5.17 27.61 -14.45
C ASN A 67 5.61 28.80 -15.30
N GLY A 68 4.65 29.65 -15.66
CA GLY A 68 4.86 30.75 -16.60
C GLY A 68 4.72 30.31 -18.05
N PRO A 69 4.72 31.28 -18.99
CA PRO A 69 4.35 31.05 -20.39
C PRO A 69 5.40 30.28 -21.18
N THR A 70 6.64 30.19 -20.71
CA THR A 70 7.72 29.51 -21.40
C THR A 70 8.60 28.71 -20.47
N LEU A 71 9.30 27.73 -21.03
CA LEU A 71 10.30 26.89 -20.39
C LEU A 71 11.59 26.99 -21.20
N THR A 72 12.66 27.44 -20.57
CA THR A 72 14.01 27.49 -21.18
C THR A 72 14.89 26.42 -20.56
N LEU A 73 15.40 25.51 -21.38
CA LEU A 73 16.33 24.46 -20.97
C LEU A 73 17.73 24.80 -21.48
N THR A 74 18.71 24.82 -20.57
CA THR A 74 20.15 24.91 -20.93
C THR A 74 20.75 23.51 -20.86
N TYR A 75 21.35 23.06 -21.95
CA TYR A 75 22.02 21.76 -22.03
C TYR A 75 23.49 21.84 -21.57
N ASP A 76 24.10 20.69 -21.28
CA ASP A 76 25.53 20.54 -20.98
C ASP A 76 26.46 21.08 -22.07
N THR A 77 26.00 21.12 -23.32
CA THR A 77 26.71 21.77 -24.44
C THR A 77 26.68 23.30 -24.40
N GLY A 78 25.92 23.90 -23.48
CA GLY A 78 25.64 25.33 -23.42
C GLY A 78 24.55 25.81 -24.39
N GLU A 79 23.96 24.90 -25.17
CA GLU A 79 22.80 25.23 -26.01
C GLU A 79 21.57 25.53 -25.14
N GLU A 80 20.80 26.55 -25.53
CA GLU A 80 19.52 26.85 -24.90
C GLU A 80 18.37 26.60 -25.87
N ARG A 81 17.28 26.04 -25.33
CA ARG A 81 16.03 25.84 -26.06
C ARG A 81 14.89 26.37 -25.21
N THR A 82 14.10 27.27 -25.79
CA THR A 82 12.89 27.82 -25.16
C THR A 82 11.66 27.29 -25.89
N GLU A 83 10.69 26.81 -25.13
CA GLU A 83 9.39 26.36 -25.63
C GLU A 83 8.26 27.04 -24.86
N ASP A 84 7.10 27.15 -25.51
CA ASP A 84 5.88 27.65 -24.87
C ASP A 84 5.30 26.57 -23.94
N ASN A 85 4.90 26.97 -22.74
CA ASN A 85 4.11 26.14 -21.85
C ASN A 85 2.63 26.32 -22.16
N PHE A 86 1.89 25.22 -22.19
CA PHE A 86 0.44 25.25 -22.38
C PHE A 86 -0.25 24.57 -21.19
N ALA A 87 -1.33 25.16 -20.70
CA ALA A 87 -2.21 24.52 -19.75
C ALA A 87 -3.23 23.66 -20.51
N ILE A 88 -3.37 22.40 -20.10
CA ILE A 88 -4.37 21.49 -20.69
C ILE A 88 -5.65 21.60 -19.85
N VAL A 89 -6.71 22.14 -20.46
CA VAL A 89 -8.06 22.07 -19.89
C VAL A 89 -8.61 20.67 -20.15
N ARG A 90 -8.95 19.94 -19.09
CA ARG A 90 -9.47 18.58 -19.21
C ARG A 90 -10.82 18.59 -19.96
N PRO A 91 -11.10 17.54 -20.77
CA PRO A 91 -12.40 17.37 -21.40
C PRO A 91 -13.55 17.47 -20.37
N GLY A 92 -14.61 18.21 -20.70
CA GLY A 92 -15.76 18.42 -19.82
C GLY A 92 -15.67 19.65 -18.90
N ALA A 93 -14.49 20.26 -18.71
CA ALA A 93 -14.37 21.47 -17.92
C ALA A 93 -14.71 22.73 -18.74
N ASN A 94 -15.76 23.45 -18.35
CA ASN A 94 -16.18 24.69 -19.03
C ASN A 94 -15.72 25.94 -18.25
N PHE A 95 -14.65 26.56 -18.73
CA PHE A 95 -14.08 27.79 -18.18
C PHE A 95 -14.71 29.08 -18.75
N THR A 96 -15.78 28.98 -19.54
CA THR A 96 -16.48 30.18 -20.05
C THR A 96 -17.00 31.03 -18.89
N GLY A 97 -16.60 32.30 -18.87
CA GLY A 97 -16.98 33.25 -17.82
C GLY A 97 -16.15 33.18 -16.54
N ILE A 98 -15.10 32.35 -16.49
CA ILE A 98 -14.18 32.29 -15.36
C ILE A 98 -13.07 33.33 -15.57
N ALA A 99 -13.06 34.40 -14.77
CA ALA A 99 -12.06 35.47 -14.86
C ALA A 99 -11.21 35.60 -13.58
N THR A 100 -11.72 35.12 -12.45
CA THR A 100 -11.09 35.23 -11.13
C THR A 100 -10.98 33.86 -10.45
N GLY A 101 -10.16 33.80 -9.40
CA GLY A 101 -10.08 32.62 -8.53
C GLY A 101 -11.41 32.34 -7.80
N GLU A 102 -12.21 33.37 -7.53
CA GLU A 102 -13.53 33.23 -6.93
C GLU A 102 -14.53 32.61 -7.92
N ASP A 103 -14.51 33.02 -9.19
CA ASP A 103 -15.32 32.37 -10.25
C ASP A 103 -14.96 30.89 -10.37
N PHE A 104 -13.65 30.59 -10.36
CA PHE A 104 -13.15 29.21 -10.40
C PHE A 104 -13.63 28.42 -9.19
N TYR A 105 -13.46 28.96 -7.98
CA TYR A 105 -13.88 28.32 -6.74
C TYR A 105 -15.38 28.03 -6.77
N ASN A 106 -16.20 29.02 -7.11
CA ASN A 106 -17.65 28.87 -7.16
C ASN A 106 -18.10 27.87 -8.22
N ARG A 107 -17.42 27.79 -9.38
CA ARG A 107 -17.78 26.85 -10.43
C ARG A 107 -17.34 25.41 -10.16
N PHE A 108 -16.10 25.23 -9.71
CA PHE A 108 -15.44 23.91 -9.72
C PHE A 108 -15.17 23.35 -8.33
N CYS A 109 -15.16 24.18 -7.30
CA CYS A 109 -14.76 23.77 -5.95
C CYS A 109 -15.86 23.92 -4.92
N ASN A 110 -16.89 24.74 -5.17
CA ASN A 110 -17.98 24.93 -4.23
C ASN A 110 -18.97 23.75 -4.32
N PRO A 111 -19.04 22.88 -3.30
CA PRO A 111 -19.94 21.72 -3.32
C PRO A 111 -21.42 22.10 -3.44
N GLU A 112 -21.82 23.27 -2.94
CA GLU A 112 -23.20 23.76 -3.05
C GLU A 112 -23.56 24.15 -4.50
N SER A 113 -22.58 24.68 -5.24
CA SER A 113 -22.78 25.04 -6.65
C SER A 113 -22.83 23.80 -7.55
N ALA A 114 -22.05 22.76 -7.22
CA ALA A 114 -22.08 21.48 -7.92
C ALA A 114 -23.45 20.77 -7.77
N ALA A 115 -24.05 20.82 -6.59
CA ALA A 115 -25.39 20.27 -6.31
C ALA A 115 -26.50 20.95 -7.14
N LEU A 116 -26.40 22.26 -7.36
CA LEU A 116 -27.34 23.02 -8.19
C LEU A 116 -27.24 22.66 -9.69
N THR A 117 -26.02 22.48 -10.20
CA THR A 117 -25.82 22.04 -11.60
C THR A 117 -26.20 20.58 -11.85
N ALA A 118 -26.02 19.69 -10.86
CA ALA A 118 -26.44 18.30 -10.97
C ALA A 118 -27.97 18.16 -11.01
N ALA A 119 -28.69 18.99 -10.23
CA ALA A 119 -30.15 19.03 -10.25
C ALA A 119 -30.72 19.47 -11.61
N GLU A 120 -30.06 20.40 -12.31
CA GLU A 120 -30.44 20.84 -13.67
C GLU A 120 -30.10 19.81 -14.76
N ALA A 121 -28.98 19.09 -14.63
CA ALA A 121 -28.54 18.07 -15.59
C ALA A 121 -29.45 16.82 -15.62
N THR A 122 -30.20 16.55 -14.55
CA THR A 122 -31.20 15.47 -14.50
C THR A 122 -32.36 15.61 -15.50
N SER A 123 -32.45 16.74 -16.23
CA SER A 123 -33.52 16.99 -17.20
C SER A 123 -33.18 16.63 -18.65
N THR A 124 -31.92 16.35 -18.99
CA THR A 124 -31.55 15.91 -20.35
C THR A 124 -30.22 15.17 -20.38
N THR A 125 -30.23 13.83 -20.43
CA THR A 125 -29.33 13.03 -21.29
C THR A 125 -29.75 11.56 -21.31
N SER A 126 -29.84 10.98 -22.51
CA SER A 126 -30.02 9.55 -22.73
C SER A 126 -28.70 8.80 -22.51
N GLU A 127 -28.77 7.67 -21.81
CA GLU A 127 -27.69 6.69 -21.67
C GLU A 127 -27.25 6.17 -23.04
N ALA A 128 -25.99 6.43 -23.39
CA ALA A 128 -25.28 5.63 -24.38
C ALA A 128 -24.26 4.76 -23.63
N ALA A 129 -24.68 3.55 -23.28
CA ALA A 129 -23.80 2.52 -22.76
C ALA A 129 -22.82 2.08 -23.86
N SER A 130 -21.54 2.42 -23.70
CA SER A 130 -20.47 1.82 -24.49
C SER A 130 -20.01 0.55 -23.80
N SER A 131 -20.52 -0.59 -24.26
CA SER A 131 -19.98 -1.90 -23.92
C SER A 131 -18.72 -2.14 -24.76
N ALA A 132 -17.55 -1.84 -24.19
CA ALA A 132 -16.31 -2.36 -24.72
C ALA A 132 -16.18 -3.84 -24.31
N THR A 133 -16.53 -4.73 -25.21
CA THR A 133 -16.28 -6.16 -25.07
C THR A 133 -14.77 -6.37 -24.94
N ALA A 134 -14.32 -6.85 -23.78
CA ALA A 134 -12.93 -7.24 -23.57
C ALA A 134 -12.58 -8.36 -24.55
N ALA A 135 -11.86 -8.03 -25.63
CA ALA A 135 -11.29 -9.03 -26.51
C ALA A 135 -10.30 -9.86 -25.67
N THR A 136 -10.40 -11.19 -25.76
CA THR A 136 -9.43 -12.12 -25.21
C THR A 136 -8.10 -11.95 -25.95
N VAL A 137 -7.28 -11.01 -25.49
CA VAL A 137 -5.91 -10.80 -25.97
C VAL A 137 -5.07 -11.96 -25.44
N THR A 138 -4.50 -12.76 -26.34
CA THR A 138 -3.46 -13.74 -25.97
C THR A 138 -2.35 -12.98 -25.24
N PRO A 139 -1.97 -13.39 -24.02
CA PRO A 139 -1.02 -12.63 -23.23
C PRO A 139 0.34 -12.61 -23.93
N GLU A 140 0.91 -11.41 -24.10
CA GLU A 140 2.23 -11.21 -24.71
C GLU A 140 3.28 -12.13 -24.05
N PRO A 141 4.28 -12.62 -24.78
CA PRO A 141 5.27 -13.57 -24.25
C PRO A 141 6.16 -12.95 -23.17
N THR A 142 6.27 -11.62 -23.13
CA THR A 142 7.04 -10.87 -22.14
C THR A 142 6.15 -9.84 -21.45
N ILE A 143 6.49 -9.52 -20.20
CA ILE A 143 5.94 -8.36 -19.50
C ILE A 143 6.67 -7.13 -20.04
N GLU A 144 5.93 -6.07 -20.37
CA GLU A 144 6.54 -4.87 -20.94
C GLU A 144 7.67 -4.36 -20.02
N GLY A 145 8.84 -4.05 -20.59
CA GLY A 145 10.02 -3.60 -19.84
C GLY A 145 10.87 -4.72 -19.23
N TYR A 146 10.35 -5.96 -19.16
CA TYR A 146 11.05 -7.10 -18.59
C TYR A 146 11.43 -8.15 -19.65
N PRO A 147 12.46 -8.97 -19.39
CA PRO A 147 12.78 -10.11 -20.24
C PRO A 147 11.74 -11.22 -20.15
N PHE A 148 11.96 -12.31 -20.89
CA PHE A 148 11.14 -13.51 -20.80
C PHE A 148 11.25 -14.13 -19.39
N PRO A 149 10.14 -14.23 -18.65
CA PRO A 149 10.16 -14.80 -17.31
C PRO A 149 10.23 -16.33 -17.36
N VAL A 150 10.89 -16.95 -16.37
CA VAL A 150 10.80 -18.42 -16.20
C VAL A 150 9.44 -18.80 -15.61
N ILE A 151 8.82 -17.86 -14.90
CA ILE A 151 7.46 -17.98 -14.37
C ILE A 151 6.84 -16.59 -14.21
N ARG A 152 5.53 -16.48 -14.44
CA ARG A 152 4.73 -15.28 -14.18
C ARG A 152 3.38 -15.68 -13.61
N ASP A 153 2.77 -14.76 -12.88
CA ASP A 153 1.37 -14.85 -12.47
C ASP A 153 0.43 -14.96 -13.69
N ASN A 154 -0.82 -15.34 -13.44
CA ASN A 154 -1.83 -15.52 -14.47
C ASN A 154 -2.59 -14.21 -14.74
N GLY A 155 -1.93 -13.29 -15.46
CA GLY A 155 -2.59 -12.16 -16.12
C GLY A 155 -2.43 -10.81 -15.41
N ALA A 156 -2.14 -10.80 -14.11
CA ALA A 156 -1.85 -9.55 -13.39
C ALA A 156 -0.53 -8.91 -13.87
N ASN A 157 0.44 -9.73 -14.29
CA ASN A 157 1.78 -9.38 -14.73
C ASN A 157 2.54 -8.50 -13.72
N ILE A 158 2.38 -8.77 -12.42
CA ILE A 158 3.05 -8.04 -11.33
C ILE A 158 3.88 -8.94 -10.41
N THR A 159 3.83 -10.26 -10.61
CA THR A 159 4.68 -11.24 -9.90
C THR A 159 5.30 -12.19 -10.90
N HIS A 160 6.62 -12.17 -10.98
CA HIS A 160 7.34 -12.93 -12.00
C HIS A 160 8.78 -13.21 -11.58
N GLY A 161 9.27 -14.38 -12.01
CA GLY A 161 10.57 -14.92 -11.64
C GLY A 161 11.50 -15.07 -12.84
N TYR A 162 12.80 -14.95 -12.58
CA TYR A 162 13.88 -15.06 -13.56
C TYR A 162 15.08 -15.82 -13.00
N PHE A 163 15.86 -16.40 -13.91
CA PHE A 163 17.20 -16.87 -13.63
C PHE A 163 18.19 -15.99 -14.38
N LEU A 164 19.15 -15.44 -13.63
CA LEU A 164 20.08 -14.47 -14.20
C LEU A 164 21.10 -15.20 -15.09
N ASN A 165 21.41 -14.59 -16.23
CA ASN A 165 22.35 -15.14 -17.21
C ASN A 165 23.66 -14.33 -17.22
N GLY A 166 24.77 -15.05 -17.42
CA GLY A 166 26.11 -14.47 -17.52
C GLY A 166 27.07 -15.07 -16.50
N THR A 167 28.36 -14.97 -16.77
CA THR A 167 29.42 -15.51 -15.92
C THR A 167 29.41 -14.85 -14.54
N GLY A 168 29.25 -15.65 -13.49
CA GLY A 168 29.20 -15.20 -12.09
C GLY A 168 27.79 -14.96 -11.55
N TYR A 169 26.75 -15.22 -12.35
CA TYR A 169 25.34 -15.02 -12.00
C TYR A 169 24.51 -16.31 -12.08
N GLU A 170 25.12 -17.45 -12.41
CA GLU A 170 24.42 -18.71 -12.71
C GLU A 170 23.62 -19.27 -11.53
N ASP A 171 24.00 -18.93 -10.31
CA ASP A 171 23.35 -19.30 -9.06
C ASP A 171 22.34 -18.23 -8.56
N VAL A 172 22.11 -17.17 -9.32
CA VAL A 172 21.19 -16.08 -8.94
C VAL A 172 19.80 -16.29 -9.53
N ALA A 173 18.79 -16.22 -8.68
CA ALA A 173 17.39 -16.07 -9.03
C ALA A 173 16.93 -14.63 -8.75
N VAL A 174 15.94 -14.15 -9.52
CA VAL A 174 15.29 -12.86 -9.28
C VAL A 174 13.79 -13.06 -9.19
N LEU A 175 13.18 -12.58 -8.12
CA LEU A 175 11.74 -12.46 -7.96
C LEU A 175 11.38 -10.99 -8.04
N ALA A 176 10.67 -10.57 -9.09
CA ALA A 176 10.12 -9.24 -9.18
C ALA A 176 8.66 -9.24 -8.72
N VAL A 177 8.34 -8.33 -7.79
CA VAL A 177 7.01 -8.11 -7.24
C VAL A 177 6.70 -6.62 -7.40
N ASN A 178 6.02 -6.26 -8.48
CA ASN A 178 5.68 -4.87 -8.83
C ASN A 178 4.48 -4.33 -8.05
N GLY A 179 3.74 -5.19 -7.37
CA GLY A 179 2.60 -4.82 -6.54
C GLY A 179 2.08 -6.03 -5.78
N PHE A 180 1.37 -5.78 -4.69
CA PHE A 180 0.58 -6.77 -3.96
C PHE A 180 -0.92 -6.68 -4.28
N SER A 181 -1.26 -5.92 -5.32
CA SER A 181 -2.60 -5.86 -5.84
C SER A 181 -2.59 -5.50 -7.33
N PRO A 182 -3.34 -6.22 -8.17
CA PRO A 182 -3.42 -5.93 -9.60
C PRO A 182 -4.31 -4.71 -9.87
N SER A 183 -3.98 -3.97 -10.93
CA SER A 183 -4.85 -2.91 -11.45
C SER A 183 -5.98 -3.50 -12.29
N GLY A 184 -7.21 -2.99 -12.13
CA GLY A 184 -8.38 -3.42 -12.91
C GLY A 184 -9.28 -4.40 -12.16
N ASP A 185 -10.24 -5.01 -12.87
CA ASP A 185 -11.27 -5.87 -12.30
C ASP A 185 -10.76 -7.29 -12.06
N PHE A 186 -9.96 -7.47 -11.00
CA PHE A 186 -9.52 -8.78 -10.53
C PHE A 186 -10.30 -9.21 -9.29
N ASN A 187 -10.62 -10.50 -9.21
CA ASN A 187 -11.10 -11.08 -7.96
C ASN A 187 -9.94 -11.23 -6.98
N GLY A 188 -10.03 -10.60 -5.80
CA GLY A 188 -8.95 -10.62 -4.80
C GLY A 188 -8.55 -12.04 -4.36
N ASN A 189 -9.51 -12.94 -4.13
CA ASN A 189 -9.20 -14.32 -3.73
C ASN A 189 -8.52 -15.11 -4.85
N GLU A 190 -8.93 -14.89 -6.11
CA GLU A 190 -8.28 -15.51 -7.26
C GLU A 190 -6.83 -15.02 -7.41
N TYR A 191 -6.62 -13.71 -7.29
CA TYR A 191 -5.29 -13.12 -7.29
C TYR A 191 -4.41 -13.70 -6.17
N LEU A 192 -4.89 -13.72 -4.93
CA LEU A 192 -4.12 -14.21 -3.78
C LEU A 192 -3.69 -15.68 -3.93
N ARG A 193 -4.60 -16.53 -4.41
CA ARG A 193 -4.28 -17.94 -4.71
C ARG A 193 -3.26 -18.07 -5.83
N ASN A 194 -3.43 -17.31 -6.92
CA ASN A 194 -2.50 -17.35 -8.03
C ASN A 194 -1.11 -16.82 -7.65
N PHE A 195 -1.05 -15.77 -6.83
CA PHE A 195 0.18 -15.26 -6.24
C PHE A 195 0.87 -16.34 -5.39
N GLN A 196 0.15 -16.96 -4.45
CA GLN A 196 0.67 -18.04 -3.62
C GLN A 196 1.23 -19.20 -4.45
N GLU A 197 0.49 -19.68 -5.46
CA GLU A 197 0.91 -20.78 -6.33
C GLU A 197 2.13 -20.42 -7.20
N THR A 198 2.19 -19.17 -7.68
CA THR A 198 3.31 -18.66 -8.48
C THR A 198 4.60 -18.62 -7.64
N LEU A 199 4.52 -18.14 -6.40
CA LEU A 199 5.65 -18.15 -5.48
C LEU A 199 6.10 -19.57 -5.14
N GLU A 200 5.15 -20.46 -4.83
CA GLU A 200 5.43 -21.84 -4.43
C GLU A 200 6.20 -22.56 -5.55
N LYS A 201 5.72 -22.39 -6.79
CA LYS A 201 6.37 -22.95 -7.97
C LYS A 201 7.74 -22.30 -8.23
N PHE A 202 7.87 -20.98 -8.13
CA PHE A 202 9.15 -20.31 -8.38
C PHE A 202 10.24 -20.76 -7.41
N LEU A 203 9.92 -20.86 -6.12
CA LEU A 203 10.85 -21.32 -5.09
C LEU A 203 11.24 -22.79 -5.30
N ALA A 204 10.29 -23.65 -5.68
CA ALA A 204 10.58 -25.03 -6.06
C ALA A 204 11.52 -25.10 -7.28
N ASP A 205 11.29 -24.29 -8.31
CA ASP A 205 12.13 -24.21 -9.50
C ASP A 205 13.54 -23.68 -9.15
N CYS A 206 13.65 -22.67 -8.25
CA CYS A 206 14.93 -22.18 -7.74
C CYS A 206 15.74 -23.31 -7.08
N LYS A 207 15.10 -24.10 -6.22
CA LYS A 207 15.72 -25.25 -5.55
C LYS A 207 16.16 -26.31 -6.57
N ALA A 208 15.30 -26.66 -7.52
CA ALA A 208 15.60 -27.65 -8.55
C ALA A 208 16.77 -27.22 -9.46
N GLN A 209 16.90 -25.92 -9.72
CA GLN A 209 17.96 -25.32 -10.53
C GLN A 209 19.20 -24.93 -9.71
N ASN A 210 19.30 -25.37 -8.46
CA ASN A 210 20.42 -25.10 -7.55
C ASN A 210 20.77 -23.61 -7.39
N LYS A 211 19.77 -22.73 -7.44
CA LYS A 211 19.96 -21.30 -7.15
C LYS A 211 20.37 -21.13 -5.69
N LYS A 212 21.33 -20.24 -5.46
CA LYS A 212 21.94 -19.97 -4.16
C LYS A 212 21.65 -18.57 -3.66
N ARG A 213 21.45 -17.61 -4.55
CA ARG A 213 21.19 -16.20 -4.21
C ARG A 213 19.86 -15.76 -4.79
N LEU A 214 19.14 -14.92 -4.05
CA LEU A 214 17.85 -14.35 -4.48
C LEU A 214 17.90 -12.82 -4.42
N VAL A 215 17.59 -12.19 -5.54
CA VAL A 215 17.23 -10.76 -5.60
C VAL A 215 15.71 -10.66 -5.55
N ILE A 216 15.17 -9.89 -4.61
CA ILE A 216 13.75 -9.56 -4.56
C ILE A 216 13.61 -8.11 -5.03
N ASP A 217 13.15 -7.94 -6.27
CA ASP A 217 12.93 -6.64 -6.89
C ASP A 217 11.53 -6.12 -6.55
N VAL A 218 11.48 -5.04 -5.76
CA VAL A 218 10.25 -4.34 -5.35
C VAL A 218 10.24 -2.89 -5.83
N LEU A 219 10.99 -2.55 -6.88
CA LEU A 219 10.95 -1.21 -7.46
C LEU A 219 9.52 -0.82 -7.87
N GLY A 220 9.12 0.40 -7.55
CA GLY A 220 7.79 0.92 -7.85
C GLY A 220 6.63 0.23 -7.13
N ASN A 221 6.88 -0.69 -6.18
CA ASN A 221 5.83 -1.44 -5.51
C ASN A 221 5.12 -0.58 -4.44
N GLY A 222 3.97 -0.02 -4.80
CA GLY A 222 3.14 0.79 -3.91
C GLY A 222 2.37 0.02 -2.82
N GLY A 223 2.42 -1.31 -2.81
CA GLY A 223 1.72 -2.19 -1.86
C GLY A 223 0.51 -2.89 -2.47
N GLY A 224 -0.54 -3.10 -1.66
CA GLY A 224 -1.72 -3.90 -2.03
C GLY A 224 -2.27 -4.71 -0.86
N TYR A 225 -2.74 -5.94 -1.10
CA TYR A 225 -3.31 -6.78 -0.04
C TYR A 225 -2.27 -7.15 1.02
N VAL A 226 -2.47 -6.72 2.27
CA VAL A 226 -1.55 -6.99 3.40
C VAL A 226 -1.20 -8.47 3.51
N VAL A 227 -2.19 -9.35 3.35
CA VAL A 227 -2.00 -10.80 3.42
C VAL A 227 -1.04 -11.33 2.34
N ALA A 228 -0.93 -10.69 1.17
CA ALA A 228 0.02 -11.10 0.14
C ALA A 228 1.48 -10.80 0.52
N GLY A 229 1.72 -9.70 1.26
CA GLY A 229 3.04 -9.40 1.83
C GLY A 229 3.46 -10.45 2.87
N TYR A 230 2.53 -10.85 3.74
CA TYR A 230 2.77 -11.95 4.69
C TYR A 230 2.92 -13.29 3.98
N GLU A 231 2.16 -13.56 2.92
CA GLU A 231 2.28 -14.79 2.13
C GLU A 231 3.70 -14.93 1.57
N LEU A 232 4.22 -13.88 0.93
CA LEU A 232 5.60 -13.86 0.44
C LEU A 232 6.62 -14.11 1.56
N PHE A 233 6.48 -13.41 2.68
CA PHE A 233 7.34 -13.61 3.84
C PHE A 233 7.32 -15.06 4.34
N THR A 234 6.13 -15.66 4.46
CA THR A 234 5.97 -17.03 4.97
C THR A 234 6.48 -18.11 4.05
N GLN A 235 6.42 -17.93 2.73
CA GLN A 235 7.01 -18.90 1.81
C GLN A 235 8.53 -18.83 1.78
N LEU A 236 9.11 -17.64 1.97
CA LEU A 236 10.56 -17.47 2.09
C LEU A 236 11.08 -18.02 3.43
N PHE A 237 10.36 -17.75 4.52
CA PHE A 237 10.77 -18.07 5.89
C PHE A 237 9.61 -18.65 6.70
N PRO A 238 9.23 -19.92 6.46
CA PRO A 238 8.06 -20.54 7.08
C PRO A 238 8.12 -20.59 8.61
N ASP A 239 9.31 -20.76 9.17
CA ASP A 239 9.55 -20.87 10.62
C ASP A 239 9.69 -19.51 11.32
N ALA A 240 9.78 -18.40 10.55
CA ALA A 240 9.94 -17.08 11.13
C ALA A 240 8.61 -16.55 11.73
N PRO A 241 8.67 -15.86 12.89
CA PRO A 241 7.50 -15.17 13.43
C PRO A 241 6.95 -14.13 12.47
N LYS A 242 5.63 -14.05 12.32
CA LYS A 242 4.95 -13.03 11.51
C LYS A 242 4.54 -11.86 12.40
N PHE A 243 5.53 -11.16 12.95
CA PHE A 243 5.25 -10.13 13.96
C PHE A 243 4.35 -9.03 13.39
N GLN A 244 3.36 -8.64 14.17
CA GLN A 244 2.44 -7.56 13.89
C GLN A 244 2.20 -6.76 15.17
N ALA A 245 2.32 -5.45 15.06
CA ALA A 245 1.82 -4.52 16.06
C ALA A 245 1.39 -3.25 15.35
N HIS A 246 0.13 -2.88 15.59
CA HIS A 246 -0.52 -1.73 14.99
C HIS A 246 -1.30 -0.97 16.04
N ASN A 247 -1.45 0.33 15.90
CA ASN A 247 -2.40 1.10 16.71
C ASN A 247 -3.05 2.18 15.86
N LEU A 248 -4.19 2.68 16.33
CA LEU A 248 -4.93 3.77 15.71
C LEU A 248 -4.83 4.98 16.63
N ARG A 249 -4.78 6.19 16.06
CA ARG A 249 -4.90 7.41 16.88
C ARG A 249 -6.28 7.45 17.50
N GLU A 250 -6.35 7.62 18.80
CA GLU A 250 -7.62 7.60 19.55
C GLU A 250 -8.27 8.99 19.50
N THR A 251 -9.03 9.24 18.44
CA THR A 251 -9.83 10.47 18.30
C THR A 251 -11.17 10.35 19.02
N GLU A 252 -11.86 11.47 19.25
CA GLU A 252 -13.19 11.47 19.87
C GLU A 252 -14.19 10.68 19.01
N SER A 253 -14.18 10.93 17.70
CA SER A 253 -14.97 10.22 16.69
C SER A 253 -14.75 8.70 16.70
N LEU A 254 -13.50 8.23 16.68
CA LEU A 254 -13.20 6.78 16.70
C LEU A 254 -13.65 6.12 18.01
N ARG A 255 -13.49 6.80 19.14
CA ARG A 255 -14.01 6.31 20.43
C ARG A 255 -15.53 6.15 20.38
N GLN A 256 -16.26 7.16 19.92
CA GLN A 256 -17.73 7.09 19.82
C GLN A 256 -18.17 5.99 18.86
N MET A 257 -17.50 5.84 17.71
CA MET A 257 -17.77 4.75 16.77
C MET A 257 -17.60 3.38 17.44
N ALA A 258 -16.53 3.19 18.20
CA ALA A 258 -16.25 1.95 18.93
C ALA A 258 -17.31 1.64 20.01
N GLU A 259 -17.67 2.64 20.82
CA GLU A 259 -18.63 2.48 21.92
C GLU A 259 -20.04 2.19 21.41
N VAL A 260 -20.50 2.88 20.36
CA VAL A 260 -21.81 2.63 19.75
C VAL A 260 -21.81 1.28 19.04
N ALA A 261 -20.84 0.99 18.19
CA ALA A 261 -20.77 -0.30 17.50
C ALA A 261 -20.66 -1.47 18.49
N GLY A 262 -19.91 -1.31 19.58
CA GLY A 262 -19.81 -2.29 20.65
C GLY A 262 -21.14 -2.62 21.33
N ARG A 263 -22.01 -1.61 21.56
CA ARG A 263 -23.36 -1.83 22.13
C ARG A 263 -24.27 -2.66 21.22
N PHE A 264 -24.04 -2.61 19.90
CA PHE A 264 -24.83 -3.29 18.88
C PHE A 264 -24.08 -4.46 18.21
N LEU A 265 -22.98 -4.94 18.79
CA LEU A 265 -22.07 -5.87 18.14
C LEU A 265 -22.78 -7.16 17.68
N ASP A 266 -23.60 -7.75 18.55
CA ASP A 266 -24.32 -8.98 18.23
C ASP A 266 -25.28 -8.78 17.05
N GLN A 267 -25.96 -7.64 16.99
CA GLN A 267 -26.87 -7.29 15.89
C GLN A 267 -26.09 -7.04 14.60
N ILE A 268 -24.97 -6.31 14.65
CA ILE A 268 -24.13 -6.03 13.49
C ILE A 268 -23.55 -7.33 12.91
N VAL A 269 -23.01 -8.21 13.76
CA VAL A 269 -22.37 -9.45 13.31
C VAL A 269 -23.40 -10.45 12.77
N SER A 270 -24.61 -10.50 13.35
CA SER A 270 -25.67 -11.42 12.91
C SER A 270 -26.56 -10.87 11.78
N PHE A 271 -26.34 -9.63 11.34
CA PHE A 271 -27.15 -9.00 10.31
C PHE A 271 -27.04 -9.73 8.97
N ASP A 272 -28.19 -10.02 8.35
CA ASP A 272 -28.24 -10.58 7.00
C ASP A 272 -28.23 -9.45 5.97
N ALA A 273 -27.03 -9.05 5.53
CA ALA A 273 -26.84 -7.99 4.54
C ALA A 273 -27.51 -8.25 3.19
N SER A 274 -27.90 -9.50 2.88
CA SER A 274 -28.63 -9.81 1.63
C SER A 274 -30.05 -9.21 1.61
N THR A 275 -30.55 -8.79 2.77
CA THR A 275 -31.85 -8.12 2.92
C THR A 275 -31.84 -6.65 2.49
N ILE A 276 -30.65 -6.07 2.26
CA ILE A 276 -30.51 -4.70 1.76
C ILE A 276 -29.95 -4.76 0.33
N THR A 277 -30.75 -4.29 -0.62
CA THR A 277 -30.31 -4.12 -2.02
C THR A 277 -29.43 -2.88 -2.13
N VAL A 278 -28.15 -3.00 -1.74
CA VAL A 278 -27.14 -2.01 -2.13
C VAL A 278 -26.52 -2.53 -3.42
N ASN A 279 -26.68 -1.82 -4.54
CA ASN A 279 -26.09 -2.22 -5.81
C ASN A 279 -24.57 -2.32 -5.65
N ALA A 280 -24.02 -3.53 -5.61
CA ALA A 280 -22.58 -3.77 -5.45
C ALA A 280 -21.72 -3.19 -6.61
N SER A 281 -22.35 -2.81 -7.74
CA SER A 281 -21.72 -2.11 -8.86
C SER A 281 -21.63 -0.59 -8.66
N GLU A 282 -22.37 -0.01 -7.72
CA GLU A 282 -22.24 1.39 -7.32
C GLU A 282 -21.14 1.49 -6.27
N ARG A 283 -19.88 1.40 -6.71
CA ARG A 283 -18.68 1.75 -5.91
C ARG A 283 -18.61 3.25 -5.57
N VAL A 284 -19.74 3.93 -5.60
CA VAL A 284 -19.94 5.31 -5.21
C VAL A 284 -20.71 5.21 -3.89
N GLN A 285 -20.00 5.42 -2.78
CA GLN A 285 -20.59 5.48 -1.44
C GLN A 285 -21.71 6.51 -1.20
N PRO A 286 -22.06 7.45 -2.11
CA PRO A 286 -23.35 8.13 -2.08
C PRO A 286 -24.55 7.19 -1.97
N ALA A 287 -24.54 5.98 -2.53
CA ALA A 287 -25.67 5.05 -2.42
C ALA A 287 -26.03 4.69 -0.96
N VAL A 288 -25.03 4.64 -0.08
CA VAL A 288 -25.20 4.32 1.34
C VAL A 288 -25.77 5.51 2.13
N ARG A 289 -25.25 6.73 1.89
CA ARG A 289 -25.84 7.95 2.48
C ARG A 289 -27.24 8.21 1.92
N ILE A 290 -27.47 7.91 0.64
CA ILE A 290 -28.79 7.97 0.00
C ILE A 290 -29.72 6.96 0.66
N ALA A 291 -29.31 5.70 0.84
CA ALA A 291 -30.13 4.69 1.52
C ALA A 291 -30.42 5.06 2.98
N ALA A 292 -29.45 5.65 3.69
CA ALA A 292 -29.65 6.20 5.03
C ALA A 292 -30.63 7.38 5.05
N ALA A 293 -30.51 8.32 4.10
CA ALA A 293 -31.39 9.48 3.97
C ALA A 293 -32.80 9.13 3.43
N GLN A 294 -32.93 8.03 2.71
CA GLN A 294 -34.19 7.51 2.15
C GLN A 294 -34.91 6.53 3.09
N ALA A 295 -34.35 6.22 4.26
CA ALA A 295 -35.02 5.36 5.23
C ALA A 295 -36.39 5.95 5.60
N GLU A 296 -37.46 5.21 5.31
CA GLU A 296 -38.84 5.68 5.53
C GLU A 296 -39.24 5.60 7.01
N ASP A 297 -38.55 4.75 7.78
CA ASP A 297 -38.74 4.59 9.21
C ASP A 297 -37.44 4.24 9.96
N ALA A 298 -37.53 4.24 11.30
CA ALA A 298 -36.40 3.97 12.18
C ALA A 298 -35.86 2.53 12.06
N ALA A 299 -36.69 1.56 11.68
CA ALA A 299 -36.26 0.17 11.54
C ALA A 299 -35.40 -0.02 10.28
N GLN A 300 -35.79 0.63 9.17
CA GLN A 300 -35.00 0.66 7.95
C GLN A 300 -33.68 1.41 8.14
N ALA A 301 -33.69 2.54 8.85
CA ALA A 301 -32.48 3.28 9.20
C ALA A 301 -31.49 2.42 10.02
N GLN A 302 -32.01 1.69 11.00
CA GLN A 302 -31.23 0.79 11.84
C GLN A 302 -30.66 -0.40 11.04
N ALA A 303 -31.45 -1.01 10.16
CA ALA A 303 -30.97 -2.08 9.29
C ALA A 303 -29.83 -1.60 8.37
N THR A 304 -30.00 -0.43 7.76
CA THR A 304 -28.96 0.21 6.93
C THR A 304 -27.69 0.45 7.75
N ALA A 305 -27.80 0.98 8.96
CA ALA A 305 -26.64 1.18 9.83
C ALA A 305 -25.91 -0.13 10.15
N PHE A 306 -26.63 -1.22 10.44
CA PHE A 306 -26.00 -2.52 10.69
C PHE A 306 -25.26 -3.05 9.47
N ALA A 307 -25.84 -2.94 8.27
CA ALA A 307 -25.15 -3.34 7.04
C ALA A 307 -23.86 -2.55 6.79
N ILE A 308 -23.87 -1.24 7.04
CA ILE A 308 -22.69 -0.37 6.89
C ILE A 308 -21.60 -0.78 7.87
N LEU A 309 -21.94 -0.89 9.16
CA LEU A 309 -20.97 -1.18 10.20
C LEU A 309 -20.42 -2.61 10.08
N GLN A 310 -21.22 -3.57 9.59
CA GLN A 310 -20.79 -4.95 9.35
C GLN A 310 -19.68 -5.04 8.28
N GLN A 311 -19.70 -4.13 7.30
CA GLN A 311 -18.71 -4.08 6.21
C GLN A 311 -17.62 -3.02 6.44
N SER A 312 -17.67 -2.27 7.55
CA SER A 312 -16.78 -1.15 7.78
C SER A 312 -15.34 -1.60 8.08
N SER A 313 -14.41 -1.15 7.23
CA SER A 313 -12.97 -1.36 7.44
C SER A 313 -12.43 -0.59 8.67
N ILE A 314 -13.17 0.42 9.14
CA ILE A 314 -12.85 1.20 10.35
C ILE A 314 -13.34 0.47 11.60
N VAL A 315 -14.63 0.14 11.66
CA VAL A 315 -15.27 -0.41 12.87
C VAL A 315 -14.76 -1.80 13.20
N SER A 316 -14.42 -2.61 12.19
CA SER A 316 -13.77 -3.91 12.39
C SER A 316 -12.45 -3.85 13.19
N ASN A 317 -11.84 -2.67 13.31
CA ASN A 317 -10.66 -2.43 14.13
C ASN A 317 -10.93 -1.93 15.55
N LEU A 318 -12.20 -1.67 15.86
CA LEU A 318 -12.65 -1.00 17.07
C LEU A 318 -13.53 -1.89 17.94
N VAL A 319 -13.94 -3.06 17.43
CA VAL A 319 -14.82 -3.99 18.11
C VAL A 319 -14.21 -5.39 18.25
N PRO A 320 -14.57 -6.16 19.29
CA PRO A 320 -14.13 -7.54 19.46
C PRO A 320 -14.46 -8.46 18.29
N GLY A 321 -13.65 -9.51 18.11
CA GLY A 321 -13.90 -10.58 17.14
C GLY A 321 -13.02 -10.56 15.88
N GLY A 322 -12.35 -9.43 15.61
CA GLY A 322 -11.42 -9.29 14.47
C GLY A 322 -10.00 -8.82 14.83
N VAL A 323 -9.77 -8.43 16.08
CA VAL A 323 -8.51 -7.82 16.54
C VAL A 323 -7.93 -8.54 17.75
N PHE A 324 -6.62 -8.72 17.75
CA PHE A 324 -5.89 -9.51 18.75
C PHE A 324 -4.73 -8.68 19.29
N ALA A 325 -4.31 -8.92 20.53
CA ALA A 325 -3.08 -8.33 21.05
C ALA A 325 -1.85 -8.90 20.31
N PRO A 326 -0.67 -8.26 20.37
CA PRO A 326 0.52 -8.71 19.64
C PRO A 326 1.03 -10.11 20.02
N ASP A 327 0.62 -10.65 21.18
CA ASP A 327 0.92 -12.02 21.62
C ASP A 327 -0.05 -13.07 21.05
N GLY A 328 -1.08 -12.64 20.33
CA GLY A 328 -2.11 -13.49 19.72
C GLY A 328 -3.31 -13.72 20.63
N SER A 329 -3.36 -13.12 21.83
CA SER A 329 -4.55 -13.18 22.68
C SER A 329 -5.68 -12.32 22.11
N ASN A 330 -6.92 -12.78 22.26
CA ASN A 330 -8.08 -12.09 21.71
C ASN A 330 -8.42 -10.83 22.53
N LEU A 331 -8.72 -9.72 21.87
CA LEU A 331 -9.25 -8.52 22.53
C LEU A 331 -10.78 -8.64 22.59
N THR A 332 -11.32 -8.92 23.78
CA THR A 332 -12.70 -9.36 23.95
C THR A 332 -13.69 -8.25 24.32
N SER A 333 -13.22 -7.01 24.49
CA SER A 333 -14.08 -5.85 24.79
C SER A 333 -13.57 -4.57 24.11
N VAL A 334 -14.48 -3.63 23.86
CA VAL A 334 -14.13 -2.29 23.37
C VAL A 334 -13.15 -1.59 24.31
N ASP A 335 -13.32 -1.73 25.63
CA ASP A 335 -12.40 -1.14 26.61
C ASP A 335 -10.97 -1.66 26.48
N GLN A 336 -10.77 -2.94 26.16
CA GLN A 336 -9.44 -3.49 25.90
C GLN A 336 -8.84 -2.93 24.61
N ILE A 337 -9.64 -2.75 23.56
CA ILE A 337 -9.19 -2.19 22.27
C ILE A 337 -8.82 -0.72 22.43
N LEU A 338 -9.67 0.05 23.12
CA LEU A 338 -9.44 1.47 23.42
C LEU A 338 -8.53 1.70 24.62
N SER A 339 -7.93 0.66 25.22
CA SER A 339 -6.99 0.82 26.32
C SER A 339 -5.78 1.61 25.82
N PRO A 340 -5.63 2.88 26.23
CA PRO A 340 -4.84 3.81 25.46
C PRO A 340 -3.35 3.57 25.67
N VAL A 341 -2.59 3.59 24.57
CA VAL A 341 -1.14 3.74 24.61
C VAL A 341 -0.81 5.21 24.39
N THR A 342 -0.01 5.80 25.27
CA THR A 342 0.49 7.17 25.09
C THR A 342 1.85 7.14 24.41
N ILE A 343 1.93 7.75 23.23
CA ILE A 343 3.18 7.90 22.46
C ILE A 343 3.39 9.38 22.22
N LYS A 344 4.50 9.93 22.73
CA LYS A 344 4.88 11.35 22.56
C LYS A 344 3.78 12.37 22.96
N GLY A 345 2.88 12.01 23.88
CA GLY A 345 1.80 12.88 24.36
C GLY A 345 0.46 12.69 23.63
N ASP A 346 0.45 11.99 22.50
CA ASP A 346 -0.77 11.56 21.80
C ASP A 346 -1.30 10.24 22.37
N ARG A 347 -2.61 10.02 22.21
CA ARG A 347 -3.30 8.81 22.62
C ARG A 347 -3.60 7.93 21.42
N PHE A 348 -3.36 6.64 21.59
CA PHE A 348 -3.62 5.60 20.60
C PHE A 348 -4.37 4.45 21.23
N THR A 349 -5.06 3.63 20.44
CA THR A 349 -5.62 2.34 20.89
C THR A 349 -4.52 1.42 21.45
N ALA A 350 -4.92 0.32 22.07
CA ALA A 350 -4.02 -0.77 22.37
C ALA A 350 -3.31 -1.25 21.09
N TYR A 351 -2.09 -1.80 21.24
CA TYR A 351 -1.46 -2.48 20.12
C TYR A 351 -2.30 -3.68 19.72
N GLN A 352 -2.47 -3.86 18.42
CA GLN A 352 -3.25 -4.94 17.86
C GLN A 352 -2.59 -5.56 16.64
N GLN A 353 -2.99 -6.78 16.34
CA GLN A 353 -2.70 -7.50 15.12
C GLN A 353 -3.99 -8.09 14.53
N THR A 354 -3.92 -8.38 13.23
CA THR A 354 -4.96 -9.15 12.53
C THR A 354 -4.54 -10.63 12.50
N PRO A 355 -5.46 -11.58 12.79
CA PRO A 355 -5.09 -12.98 12.90
C PRO A 355 -4.76 -13.56 11.51
N LEU A 356 -3.50 -13.95 11.32
CA LEU A 356 -3.01 -14.55 10.08
C LEU A 356 -3.26 -16.06 9.99
N ASN A 357 -3.77 -16.68 11.06
CA ASN A 357 -4.02 -18.12 11.16
C ASN A 357 -5.48 -18.52 10.93
N MET A 358 -6.36 -17.56 10.62
CA MET A 358 -7.75 -17.85 10.30
C MET A 358 -7.84 -18.62 8.99
N THR A 359 -8.56 -19.73 9.03
CA THR A 359 -8.71 -20.60 7.86
C THR A 359 -9.97 -20.30 7.08
N SER A 360 -9.90 -20.27 5.76
CA SER A 360 -11.04 -20.13 4.85
C SER A 360 -11.04 -21.22 3.78
N PRO A 361 -12.22 -21.63 3.27
CA PRO A 361 -12.29 -22.49 2.08
C PRO A 361 -11.66 -21.88 0.84
N SER A 362 -11.57 -20.54 0.77
CA SER A 362 -11.14 -19.81 -0.44
C SER A 362 -9.63 -19.58 -0.50
N PHE A 363 -8.99 -19.28 0.63
CA PHE A 363 -7.56 -18.99 0.73
C PHE A 363 -7.07 -19.26 2.16
N ASN A 364 -5.91 -19.88 2.30
CA ASN A 364 -5.21 -20.02 3.58
C ASN A 364 -3.78 -19.54 3.42
N LEU A 365 -3.31 -18.70 4.34
CA LEU A 365 -1.92 -18.27 4.38
C LEU A 365 -1.01 -19.49 4.51
N THR A 366 0.13 -19.49 3.83
CA THR A 366 1.14 -20.53 3.99
C THR A 366 1.53 -20.71 5.48
N GLY A 367 1.51 -21.95 5.94
CA GLY A 367 1.67 -22.30 7.36
C GLY A 367 0.36 -22.42 8.15
N THR A 368 -0.81 -22.32 7.50
CA THR A 368 -2.12 -22.35 8.18
C THR A 368 -3.12 -23.24 7.42
N GLY A 369 -4.15 -23.74 8.12
CA GLY A 369 -5.23 -24.53 7.51
C GLY A 369 -4.75 -25.68 6.64
N ASN A 370 -5.23 -25.73 5.39
CA ASN A 370 -4.80 -26.75 4.42
C ASN A 370 -3.38 -26.53 3.85
N LYS A 371 -2.72 -25.42 4.22
CA LYS A 371 -1.32 -25.08 3.89
C LYS A 371 -0.40 -25.14 5.13
N ALA A 372 -0.79 -25.88 6.18
CA ALA A 372 -0.08 -25.93 7.46
C ALA A 372 1.35 -26.52 7.42
N ASN A 373 1.71 -27.25 6.36
CA ASN A 373 3.03 -27.90 6.21
C ASN A 373 3.78 -27.31 5.00
N PRO A 374 4.33 -26.10 5.11
CA PRO A 374 5.05 -25.47 4.02
C PRO A 374 6.36 -26.19 3.70
N ALA A 375 6.85 -26.02 2.47
CA ALA A 375 8.21 -26.42 2.12
C ALA A 375 9.24 -25.62 2.95
N PRO A 376 10.40 -26.19 3.28
CA PRO A 376 11.45 -25.47 3.99
C PRO A 376 12.00 -24.31 3.15
N ALA A 377 12.55 -23.30 3.82
CA ALA A 377 13.20 -22.15 3.17
C ALA A 377 14.23 -22.61 2.12
N VAL A 378 14.21 -21.96 0.95
CA VAL A 378 15.11 -22.28 -0.18
C VAL A 378 16.45 -21.53 -0.05
N PHE A 379 16.41 -20.32 0.49
CA PHE A 379 17.56 -19.42 0.63
C PHE A 379 17.77 -19.07 2.10
N ALA A 380 19.02 -18.94 2.53
CA ALA A 380 19.34 -18.36 3.83
C ALA A 380 19.19 -16.83 3.80
N PRO A 381 18.88 -16.15 4.91
CA PRO A 381 18.72 -14.69 4.94
C PRO A 381 19.90 -13.91 4.32
N GLU A 382 21.15 -14.36 4.56
CA GLU A 382 22.37 -13.74 4.03
C GLU A 382 22.54 -13.84 2.51
N ASP A 383 21.80 -14.75 1.87
CA ASP A 383 21.79 -15.00 0.43
C ASP A 383 20.64 -14.27 -0.29
N ILE A 384 19.86 -13.46 0.43
CA ILE A 384 18.77 -12.64 -0.12
C ILE A 384 19.17 -11.15 -0.08
N VAL A 385 18.80 -10.42 -1.13
CA VAL A 385 18.83 -8.95 -1.14
C VAL A 385 17.50 -8.39 -1.65
N ILE A 386 16.99 -7.37 -0.97
CA ILE A 386 15.88 -6.56 -1.46
C ILE A 386 16.44 -5.44 -2.33
N LEU A 387 15.99 -5.39 -3.58
CA LEU A 387 16.24 -4.32 -4.52
C LEU A 387 15.04 -3.38 -4.54
N THR A 388 15.28 -2.09 -4.28
CA THR A 388 14.24 -1.05 -4.15
C THR A 388 14.72 0.26 -4.78
N ASP A 389 13.80 1.19 -5.03
CA ASP A 389 14.07 2.59 -5.40
C ASP A 389 13.58 3.56 -4.31
N GLY A 390 13.30 3.04 -3.10
CA GLY A 390 12.78 3.79 -1.97
C GLY A 390 11.28 4.09 -2.05
N THR A 391 10.60 3.80 -3.16
CA THR A 391 9.17 4.08 -3.33
C THR A 391 8.24 3.01 -2.74
N CYS A 392 8.82 1.90 -2.24
CA CYS A 392 8.10 0.82 -1.57
C CYS A 392 7.11 1.36 -0.52
N GLY A 393 5.82 1.07 -0.71
CA GLY A 393 4.70 1.62 0.08
C GLY A 393 3.70 0.58 0.57
N SER A 394 2.87 0.94 1.55
CA SER A 394 1.82 0.11 2.14
C SER A 394 2.32 -1.31 2.46
N THR A 395 1.67 -2.36 1.97
CA THR A 395 2.06 -3.77 2.16
C THR A 395 3.52 -4.07 1.81
N CYS A 396 4.11 -3.39 0.82
CA CYS A 396 5.53 -3.56 0.50
C CYS A 396 6.42 -3.18 1.69
N THR A 397 6.02 -2.17 2.46
CA THR A 397 6.77 -1.72 3.65
C THR A 397 6.72 -2.77 4.75
N LEU A 398 5.55 -3.36 5.01
CA LEU A 398 5.39 -4.43 6.01
C LEU A 398 6.26 -5.64 5.66
N PHE A 399 6.20 -6.10 4.41
CA PHE A 399 7.06 -7.18 3.92
C PHE A 399 8.55 -6.81 4.06
N SER A 400 8.95 -5.64 3.56
CA SER A 400 10.35 -5.20 3.57
C SER A 400 10.88 -5.08 4.99
N TYR A 401 10.10 -4.53 5.94
CA TYR A 401 10.54 -4.40 7.32
C TYR A 401 10.60 -5.73 8.07
N LEU A 402 9.73 -6.70 7.78
CA LEU A 402 9.92 -8.05 8.30
C LEU A 402 11.26 -8.64 7.83
N MET A 403 11.59 -8.46 6.56
CA MET A 403 12.84 -8.96 5.98
C MET A 403 14.06 -8.22 6.55
N ILE A 404 14.03 -6.89 6.61
CA ILE A 404 15.15 -6.03 7.02
C ILE A 404 15.35 -6.08 8.54
N LEU A 405 14.30 -5.83 9.32
CA LEU A 405 14.43 -5.62 10.78
C LEU A 405 14.39 -6.92 11.56
N GLN A 406 13.67 -7.94 11.08
CA GLN A 406 13.55 -9.21 11.80
C GLN A 406 14.56 -10.26 11.32
N LEU A 407 14.85 -10.31 10.01
CA LEU A 407 15.75 -11.31 9.43
C LEU A 407 17.11 -10.76 9.01
N ASN A 408 17.35 -9.45 9.21
CA ASN A 408 18.61 -8.77 8.84
C ASN A 408 18.98 -9.00 7.36
N ILE A 409 17.99 -8.99 6.47
CA ILE A 409 18.21 -9.13 5.04
C ILE A 409 18.78 -7.83 4.47
N LYS A 410 19.75 -7.96 3.56
CA LYS A 410 20.41 -6.82 2.93
C LYS A 410 19.47 -6.09 1.99
N THR A 411 19.71 -4.80 1.82
CA THR A 411 19.02 -3.93 0.87
C THR A 411 19.98 -3.22 -0.05
N THR A 412 19.63 -3.16 -1.34
CA THR A 412 20.26 -2.26 -2.31
C THR A 412 19.20 -1.31 -2.84
N VAL A 413 19.44 -0.01 -2.74
CA VAL A 413 18.55 1.02 -3.30
C VAL A 413 19.18 1.65 -4.54
N VAL A 414 18.39 1.84 -5.59
CA VAL A 414 18.86 2.48 -6.83
C VAL A 414 18.35 3.93 -6.95
N GLY A 415 19.20 4.83 -7.41
CA GLY A 415 18.85 6.21 -7.75
C GLY A 415 19.05 7.21 -6.62
N GLY A 416 18.09 8.11 -6.46
CA GLY A 416 18.15 9.29 -5.59
C GLY A 416 18.84 10.49 -6.24
N ARG A 417 18.91 11.60 -5.50
CA ARG A 417 19.53 12.86 -5.93
C ARG A 417 21.00 12.67 -6.29
N PRO A 418 21.57 13.46 -7.21
CA PRO A 418 22.94 13.26 -7.73
C PRO A 418 24.03 13.68 -6.72
N GLN A 419 24.05 13.05 -5.53
CA GLN A 419 24.99 13.32 -4.46
C GLN A 419 25.43 12.02 -3.75
N PRO A 420 26.63 11.99 -3.14
CA PRO A 420 27.09 10.88 -2.31
C PRO A 420 26.20 10.63 -1.09
N GLY A 421 26.43 9.51 -0.41
CA GLY A 421 25.77 9.17 0.85
C GLY A 421 24.62 8.17 0.75
N PRO A 422 24.08 7.74 1.91
CA PRO A 422 23.05 6.72 1.98
C PRO A 422 21.71 7.24 1.43
N MET A 423 20.82 6.30 1.15
CA MET A 423 19.43 6.56 0.79
C MET A 423 18.55 5.56 1.53
N GLN A 424 17.35 6.01 1.91
CA GLN A 424 16.36 5.17 2.57
C GLN A 424 15.89 4.02 1.67
N SER A 425 15.74 2.81 2.23
CA SER A 425 15.27 1.64 1.47
C SER A 425 13.76 1.64 1.23
N VAL A 426 12.99 2.26 2.13
CA VAL A 426 11.53 2.27 2.15
C VAL A 426 11.07 3.65 2.59
N ALA A 427 10.36 4.40 1.73
CA ALA A 427 9.92 5.77 2.01
C ALA A 427 8.52 6.10 1.47
N GLY A 428 7.76 5.07 1.07
CA GLY A 428 6.33 5.19 0.80
C GLY A 428 5.51 5.43 2.06
N VAL A 429 4.20 5.21 1.98
CA VAL A 429 3.35 5.20 3.18
C VAL A 429 3.62 3.92 3.96
N GLU A 430 4.11 4.01 5.18
CA GLU A 430 4.58 2.88 6.01
C GLU A 430 3.57 2.49 7.10
N GLY A 431 2.30 2.82 6.86
CA GLY A 431 1.16 2.37 7.65
C GLY A 431 0.70 0.96 7.30
N ALA A 432 -0.18 0.41 8.13
CA ALA A 432 -0.73 -0.94 7.93
C ALA A 432 -2.13 -0.96 7.30
N GLN A 433 -2.84 0.18 7.29
CA GLN A 433 -4.17 0.26 6.70
C GLN A 433 -4.57 1.73 6.47
N VAL A 434 -5.14 2.01 5.30
CA VAL A 434 -5.77 3.30 4.98
C VAL A 434 -7.26 3.26 5.34
N PHE A 435 -7.80 4.40 5.78
CA PHE A 435 -9.23 4.63 5.95
C PHE A 435 -9.68 5.66 4.93
N TYR A 436 -10.52 5.22 4.01
CA TYR A 436 -11.09 6.10 2.98
C TYR A 436 -12.04 7.11 3.61
N LEU A 437 -12.00 8.35 3.12
CA LEU A 437 -12.83 9.42 3.67
C LEU A 437 -14.31 9.07 3.58
N GLN A 438 -14.71 8.41 2.48
CA GLN A 438 -16.08 8.00 2.29
C GLN A 438 -16.51 6.97 3.35
N GLU A 439 -15.64 6.01 3.70
CA GLU A 439 -15.95 4.98 4.69
C GLU A 439 -16.02 5.56 6.11
N LEU A 440 -15.18 6.55 6.41
CA LEU A 440 -15.24 7.31 7.67
C LEU A 440 -16.58 8.05 7.81
N SER A 441 -17.02 8.72 6.74
CA SER A 441 -18.31 9.40 6.71
C SER A 441 -19.48 8.42 6.83
N ALA A 442 -19.46 7.30 6.09
CA ALA A 442 -20.49 6.27 6.17
C ALA A 442 -20.58 5.63 7.57
N ALA A 443 -19.44 5.34 8.20
CA ALA A 443 -19.39 4.85 9.57
C ALA A 443 -19.96 5.89 10.56
N ALA A 444 -19.65 7.17 10.37
CA ALA A 444 -20.20 8.25 11.19
C ALA A 444 -21.74 8.34 11.05
N THR A 445 -22.25 8.35 9.82
CA THR A 445 -23.70 8.32 9.53
C THR A 445 -24.35 7.13 10.22
N ALA A 446 -23.81 5.92 10.04
CA ALA A 446 -24.38 4.71 10.63
C ALA A 446 -24.41 4.74 12.18
N VAL A 447 -23.35 5.29 12.80
CA VAL A 447 -23.30 5.47 14.25
C VAL A 447 -24.36 6.45 14.73
N LEU A 448 -24.55 7.58 14.04
CA LEU A 448 -25.57 8.57 14.38
C LEU A 448 -27.01 8.07 14.16
N LEU A 449 -27.23 7.14 13.22
CA LEU A 449 -28.52 6.47 13.07
C LEU A 449 -28.84 5.54 14.25
N LEU A 450 -27.83 4.85 14.80
CA LEU A 450 -28.01 3.94 15.93
C LEU A 450 -28.07 4.67 17.27
N ASP A 451 -27.39 5.81 17.38
CA ASP A 451 -27.39 6.66 18.56
C ASP A 451 -27.51 8.15 18.21
N PRO A 452 -28.72 8.63 17.89
CA PRO A 452 -28.95 10.04 17.55
C PRO A 452 -28.53 11.02 18.65
N ALA A 453 -28.44 10.57 19.91
CA ALA A 453 -27.98 11.40 21.02
C ALA A 453 -26.48 11.73 20.94
N SER A 454 -25.69 10.96 20.19
CA SER A 454 -24.28 11.24 19.90
C SER A 454 -24.12 12.35 18.84
N ASN A 455 -25.19 12.82 18.20
CA ASN A 455 -25.16 13.96 17.29
C ASN A 455 -25.07 15.29 18.07
N VAL A 456 -23.87 15.59 18.57
CA VAL A 456 -23.56 16.87 19.20
C VAL A 456 -23.05 17.83 18.13
N THR A 457 -23.65 19.02 18.05
CA THR A 457 -23.20 20.10 17.15
C THR A 457 -21.71 20.35 17.33
N ASP A 458 -20.98 20.49 16.22
CA ASP A 458 -19.53 20.70 16.16
C ASP A 458 -18.66 19.52 16.67
N SER A 459 -19.24 18.34 16.94
CA SER A 459 -18.45 17.14 17.26
C SER A 459 -17.71 16.60 16.03
N GLU A 460 -16.59 15.90 16.25
CA GLU A 460 -15.85 15.24 15.16
C GLU A 460 -16.73 14.25 14.37
N LEU A 461 -17.65 13.56 15.07
CA LEU A 461 -18.55 12.59 14.45
C LEU A 461 -19.57 13.27 13.54
N ALA A 462 -20.15 14.40 13.97
CA ALA A 462 -21.05 15.21 13.14
C ALA A 462 -20.32 15.78 11.91
N LEU A 463 -19.08 16.26 12.06
CA LEU A 463 -18.26 16.75 10.94
C LEU A 463 -17.94 15.67 9.90
N LEU A 464 -17.69 14.43 10.34
CA LEU A 464 -17.51 13.30 9.41
C LEU A 464 -18.81 12.92 8.72
N ASP A 465 -19.93 12.93 9.43
CA ASP A 465 -21.25 12.66 8.86
C ASP A 465 -21.65 13.70 7.81
N GLU A 466 -21.38 15.00 8.03
CA GLU A 466 -21.64 16.06 7.05
C GLU A 466 -21.03 15.78 5.67
N GLY A 467 -19.91 15.05 5.63
CA GLY A 467 -19.29 14.60 4.38
C GLY A 467 -18.73 15.75 3.53
N TYR A 468 -18.43 16.91 4.14
CA TYR A 468 -17.92 18.08 3.43
C TYR A 468 -16.64 17.79 2.62
N ALA A 469 -15.74 16.97 3.17
CA ALA A 469 -14.52 16.56 2.45
C ALA A 469 -14.84 15.75 1.17
N LEU A 470 -15.91 14.96 1.19
CA LEU A 470 -16.35 14.15 0.03
C LEU A 470 -16.96 15.05 -1.04
N SER A 471 -17.81 16.00 -0.64
CA SER A 471 -18.46 16.92 -1.58
C SER A 471 -17.45 17.88 -2.23
N ARG A 472 -16.33 18.13 -1.56
CA ARG A 472 -15.19 18.92 -2.06
C ARG A 472 -14.21 18.13 -2.93
N ALA A 473 -14.31 16.81 -2.97
CA ALA A 473 -13.36 15.98 -3.67
C ALA A 473 -13.42 16.24 -5.19
N PHE A 474 -12.23 16.38 -5.80
CA PHE A 474 -12.12 16.50 -7.25
C PHE A 474 -12.69 15.29 -8.00
N ASN A 475 -12.52 14.10 -7.42
CA ASN A 475 -13.14 12.87 -7.87
C ASN A 475 -13.97 12.27 -6.71
N PRO A 476 -15.31 12.40 -6.74
CA PRO A 476 -16.17 11.82 -5.71
C PRO A 476 -16.05 10.28 -5.58
N ASP A 477 -15.59 9.59 -6.63
CA ASP A 477 -15.35 8.15 -6.61
C ASP A 477 -14.03 7.79 -5.90
N SER A 478 -13.15 8.76 -5.68
CA SER A 478 -11.89 8.61 -4.96
C SER A 478 -11.56 9.89 -4.19
N PRO A 479 -12.29 10.18 -3.10
CA PRO A 479 -12.20 11.45 -2.40
C PRO A 479 -10.96 11.55 -1.50
N GLY A 480 -10.14 10.50 -1.45
CA GLY A 480 -8.93 10.41 -0.66
C GLY A 480 -9.08 9.49 0.55
N ALA A 481 -7.98 9.33 1.28
CA ALA A 481 -7.89 8.47 2.45
C ALA A 481 -6.88 9.03 3.45
N VAL A 482 -6.96 8.56 4.68
CA VAL A 482 -5.97 8.80 5.73
C VAL A 482 -5.29 7.49 6.12
N ASN A 483 -4.05 7.55 6.60
CA ASN A 483 -3.44 6.38 7.21
C ASN A 483 -4.11 6.12 8.57
N GLY A 484 -4.94 5.08 8.64
CA GLY A 484 -5.73 4.75 9.83
C GLY A 484 -4.93 3.97 10.88
N LYS A 485 -3.96 3.17 10.45
CA LYS A 485 -3.15 2.31 11.33
C LYS A 485 -1.66 2.56 11.20
N ASN A 486 -1.03 2.90 12.30
CA ASN A 486 0.41 2.81 12.43
C ASN A 486 0.86 1.35 12.39
N ALA A 487 2.08 1.11 11.90
CA ALA A 487 2.77 -0.16 12.02
C ALA A 487 4.04 0.03 12.85
N PHE A 488 4.44 -1.01 13.59
CA PHE A 488 5.62 -0.98 14.44
C PHE A 488 6.54 -2.14 14.15
N SER A 489 7.85 -1.88 14.25
CA SER A 489 8.84 -2.94 14.37
C SER A 489 8.68 -3.65 15.71
N ARG A 490 8.99 -4.95 15.77
CA ARG A 490 9.01 -5.70 17.03
C ARG A 490 9.94 -5.12 18.09
N MET A 491 10.88 -4.28 17.68
CA MET A 491 11.96 -3.75 18.49
C MET A 491 11.70 -2.40 19.13
N ASP A 492 10.69 -1.66 18.65
CA ASP A 492 10.43 -0.31 19.10
C ASP A 492 8.92 -0.06 19.12
N SER A 493 8.35 -0.05 20.33
CA SER A 493 6.93 0.28 20.54
C SER A 493 6.64 1.78 20.42
N GLN A 494 7.65 2.65 20.44
CA GLN A 494 7.48 4.09 20.54
C GLN A 494 7.55 4.82 19.20
N THR A 495 8.21 4.23 18.20
CA THR A 495 8.38 4.83 16.88
C THR A 495 7.58 4.05 15.84
N PRO A 496 6.43 4.57 15.37
CA PRO A 496 5.78 4.04 14.19
C PRO A 496 6.75 3.97 13.01
N LEU A 497 6.63 2.94 12.17
CA LEU A 497 7.49 2.75 10.99
C LEU A 497 7.46 3.98 10.07
N GLN A 498 6.34 4.68 9.97
CA GLN A 498 6.22 5.96 9.25
C GLN A 498 7.23 7.05 9.65
N PHE A 499 7.83 6.95 10.84
CA PHE A 499 8.84 7.89 11.33
C PHE A 499 10.22 7.25 11.49
N LEU A 500 10.39 6.00 11.06
CA LEU A 500 11.65 5.27 11.11
C LEU A 500 12.47 5.59 9.87
N TYR A 501 13.67 6.15 10.06
CA TYR A 501 14.64 6.21 8.97
C TYR A 501 15.38 4.87 8.86
N GLN A 502 15.18 4.15 7.76
CA GLN A 502 15.89 2.91 7.47
C GLN A 502 16.73 3.04 6.19
N PRO A 503 18.04 3.35 6.31
CA PRO A 503 18.92 3.42 5.15
C PRO A 503 19.14 2.04 4.56
N ALA A 504 19.32 1.99 3.23
CA ALA A 504 19.75 0.79 2.55
C ALA A 504 21.21 0.45 2.87
N ASN A 505 21.58 -0.83 2.77
CA ASN A 505 22.97 -1.26 3.00
C ASN A 505 23.91 -0.80 1.90
N CYS A 506 23.39 -0.61 0.69
CA CYS A 506 24.10 -0.07 -0.46
C CYS A 506 23.17 0.81 -1.28
N ARG A 507 23.68 1.94 -1.75
CA ARG A 507 23.02 2.76 -2.78
C ARG A 507 23.78 2.61 -4.09
N ILE A 508 23.09 2.49 -5.22
CA ILE A 508 23.68 2.47 -6.56
C ILE A 508 23.04 3.57 -7.43
N PHE A 509 23.80 4.21 -8.31
CA PHE A 509 23.22 5.12 -9.30
C PHE A 509 22.72 4.36 -10.53
N TRP A 510 21.72 4.93 -11.20
CA TRP A 510 21.29 4.49 -12.52
C TRP A 510 22.43 4.66 -13.53
N THR A 511 22.67 3.62 -14.34
CA THR A 511 23.40 3.76 -15.59
C THR A 511 22.43 3.83 -16.77
N LYS A 512 22.93 4.23 -17.93
CA LYS A 512 22.15 4.23 -19.17
C LYS A 512 21.52 2.87 -19.46
N GLU A 513 22.29 1.80 -19.34
CA GLU A 513 21.85 0.44 -19.67
C GLU A 513 20.75 -0.01 -18.71
N MET A 514 20.90 0.32 -17.43
CA MET A 514 19.95 0.00 -16.36
C MET A 514 18.55 0.59 -16.61
N LEU A 515 18.44 1.77 -17.23
CA LEU A 515 17.14 2.41 -17.50
C LEU A 515 16.26 1.60 -18.46
N PHE A 516 16.86 0.75 -19.31
CA PHE A 516 16.15 0.02 -20.37
C PHE A 516 16.29 -1.50 -20.27
N ALA A 517 17.01 -2.00 -19.28
CA ALA A 517 17.29 -3.41 -19.10
C ALA A 517 17.32 -3.75 -17.60
N PRO A 518 16.23 -4.29 -17.03
CA PRO A 518 16.20 -4.67 -15.62
C PRO A 518 17.28 -5.70 -15.27
N GLU A 519 17.71 -6.54 -16.22
CA GLU A 519 18.78 -7.51 -15.99
C GLU A 519 20.10 -6.83 -15.60
N GLU A 520 20.37 -5.63 -16.10
CA GLU A 520 21.56 -4.87 -15.75
C GLU A 520 21.43 -4.26 -14.35
N VAL A 521 20.21 -3.94 -13.90
CA VAL A 521 19.95 -3.51 -12.52
C VAL A 521 20.13 -4.67 -11.54
N TRP A 522 19.61 -5.85 -11.89
CA TRP A 522 19.75 -7.05 -11.08
C TRP A 522 21.22 -7.47 -10.94
N LYS A 523 21.99 -7.48 -12.05
CA LYS A 523 23.44 -7.74 -12.00
C LYS A 523 24.17 -6.72 -11.16
N ARG A 524 23.90 -5.43 -11.36
CA ARG A 524 24.51 -4.35 -10.55
C ARG A 524 24.22 -4.52 -9.06
N THR A 525 23.01 -4.96 -8.73
CA THR A 525 22.58 -5.26 -7.35
C THR A 525 23.36 -6.44 -6.77
N VAL A 526 23.48 -7.54 -7.53
CA VAL A 526 24.27 -8.71 -7.13
C VAL A 526 25.72 -8.30 -6.85
N ASP A 527 26.31 -7.54 -7.77
CA ASP A 527 27.71 -7.14 -7.68
C ASP A 527 27.94 -6.20 -6.49
N ALA A 528 27.04 -5.25 -6.27
CA ALA A 528 27.12 -4.31 -5.16
C ALA A 528 26.85 -4.95 -3.79
N THR A 529 26.16 -6.09 -3.76
CA THR A 529 25.82 -6.79 -2.51
C THR A 529 26.87 -7.83 -2.11
N TRP A 530 27.37 -8.61 -3.07
CA TRP A 530 28.19 -9.79 -2.79
C TRP A 530 29.55 -9.83 -3.47
N ALA A 531 29.76 -9.11 -4.59
CA ALA A 531 31.01 -9.21 -5.35
C ALA A 531 32.03 -8.13 -4.96
N ASP A 532 31.70 -6.85 -5.15
CA ASP A 532 32.59 -5.72 -4.89
C ASP A 532 31.80 -4.47 -4.46
N PRO A 533 31.26 -4.45 -3.22
CA PRO A 533 30.46 -3.33 -2.74
C PRO A 533 31.19 -1.98 -2.76
N ASP A 534 32.51 -1.96 -2.53
CA ASP A 534 33.32 -0.74 -2.53
C ASP A 534 33.38 -0.07 -3.89
N ARG A 535 33.39 -0.87 -4.96
CA ARG A 535 33.37 -0.36 -6.33
C ARG A 535 31.99 0.11 -6.78
N PHE A 536 30.94 -0.57 -6.34
CA PHE A 536 29.62 -0.43 -6.95
C PHE A 536 28.65 0.43 -6.17
N CYS A 537 28.77 0.48 -4.84
CA CYS A 537 27.99 1.37 -4.00
C CYS A 537 28.47 2.82 -4.18
N VAL A 538 27.52 3.76 -4.08
CA VAL A 538 27.80 5.20 -4.05
C VAL A 538 28.73 5.50 -2.87
N GLU A 539 29.68 6.41 -3.06
CA GLU A 539 30.60 6.84 -2.01
C GLU A 539 29.84 7.23 -0.73
N GLY A 540 30.28 6.69 0.41
CA GLY A 540 29.66 6.96 1.72
C GLY A 540 28.27 6.35 1.92
N SER A 541 27.75 5.53 1.01
CA SER A 541 26.40 4.96 1.11
C SER A 541 26.31 3.60 1.82
N ARG A 542 27.45 2.98 2.13
CA ARG A 542 27.48 1.63 2.73
C ARG A 542 27.04 1.71 4.19
N VAL A 543 25.99 0.96 4.54
CA VAL A 543 25.49 0.82 5.91
C VAL A 543 25.53 -0.64 6.32
N ASN A 544 26.16 -0.94 7.46
CA ASN A 544 26.24 -2.31 7.97
C ASN A 544 24.89 -2.77 8.54
N LEU A 545 24.63 -4.07 8.46
CA LEU A 545 23.50 -4.68 9.16
C LEU A 545 23.71 -4.60 10.67
N ASP A 546 22.64 -4.30 11.40
CA ASP A 546 22.62 -4.45 12.85
C ASP A 546 22.35 -5.92 13.21
N MET A 547 23.43 -6.63 13.51
CA MET A 547 23.44 -8.07 13.84
C MET A 547 23.11 -8.38 15.30
N SER A 548 22.71 -7.38 16.10
CA SER A 548 22.35 -7.61 17.50
C SER A 548 21.16 -8.58 17.63
N ALA A 549 21.16 -9.40 18.69
CA ALA A 549 20.02 -10.25 19.00
C ALA A 549 18.84 -9.36 19.41
N LYS A 550 17.93 -9.15 18.46
CA LYS A 550 16.83 -8.19 18.56
C LYS A 550 15.67 -8.78 19.39
N VAL A 551 15.61 -8.47 20.69
CA VAL A 551 14.51 -8.90 21.60
C VAL A 551 13.26 -8.03 21.42
N THR A 552 12.08 -8.66 21.28
CA THR A 552 10.80 -7.93 21.18
C THR A 552 10.59 -6.97 22.35
N ASP A 553 10.19 -5.73 22.07
CA ASP A 553 9.90 -4.72 23.09
C ASP A 553 8.72 -5.18 23.95
N THR A 554 8.99 -5.42 25.23
CA THR A 554 7.98 -5.89 26.19
C THR A 554 6.80 -4.94 26.38
N LYS A 555 6.94 -3.66 26.01
CA LYS A 555 5.86 -2.65 26.10
C LYS A 555 4.65 -2.96 25.22
N PHE A 556 4.83 -3.78 24.18
CA PHE A 556 3.70 -4.28 23.39
C PHE A 556 2.70 -5.11 24.22
N PHE A 557 3.11 -5.64 25.37
CA PHE A 557 2.33 -6.58 26.18
C PHE A 557 1.91 -6.02 27.55
N VAL A 558 2.24 -4.75 27.85
CA VAL A 558 1.90 -4.13 29.14
C VAL A 558 0.41 -3.77 29.12
N GLY A 559 -0.42 -4.65 29.68
CA GLY A 559 -1.89 -4.50 29.73
C GLY A 559 -2.65 -5.81 29.51
N GLY A 560 -2.03 -6.80 28.87
CA GLY A 560 -2.51 -8.17 28.79
C GLY A 560 -1.85 -9.02 29.88
N LYS A 561 -2.60 -9.93 30.52
CA LYS A 561 -1.97 -10.96 31.36
C LYS A 561 -1.16 -11.91 30.47
N GLY A 562 0.11 -11.60 30.24
CA GLY A 562 1.03 -12.45 29.50
C GLY A 562 2.39 -11.80 29.28
N ALA A 563 3.30 -11.94 30.25
CA ALA A 563 4.72 -11.70 29.98
C ALA A 563 5.24 -12.73 28.96
N PRO A 564 6.23 -12.41 28.11
CA PRO A 564 6.75 -13.35 27.12
C PRO A 564 7.40 -14.55 27.81
N VAL A 565 6.96 -15.76 27.47
CA VAL A 565 7.72 -16.99 27.77
C VAL A 565 8.88 -17.03 26.79
N VAL A 566 10.09 -16.81 27.30
CA VAL A 566 11.34 -17.09 26.60
C VAL A 566 11.58 -18.60 26.63
N GLY A 567 11.73 -19.23 25.46
CA GLY A 567 12.48 -20.48 25.32
C GLY A 567 11.71 -21.74 24.91
N GLU A 568 12.08 -22.21 23.70
CA GLU A 568 12.24 -23.62 23.28
C GLU A 568 11.03 -24.54 22.99
N SER A 569 11.30 -25.36 21.98
CA SER A 569 10.48 -26.36 21.29
C SER A 569 9.78 -27.38 22.20
N SER A 570 8.54 -27.77 21.84
CA SER A 570 8.21 -29.12 21.32
C SER A 570 6.70 -29.46 21.42
N ALA A 571 6.22 -30.11 20.36
CA ALA A 571 5.21 -31.18 20.31
C ALA A 571 3.81 -31.05 20.98
N GLN A 572 2.80 -31.18 20.10
CA GLN A 572 1.41 -31.66 20.29
C GLN A 572 1.02 -32.33 21.63
N ARG A 573 -0.16 -31.96 22.17
CA ARG A 573 -1.42 -32.75 22.21
C ARG A 573 -2.42 -32.16 23.21
N GLY A 574 -3.72 -32.22 22.88
CA GLY A 574 -4.77 -32.44 23.88
C GLY A 574 -5.93 -31.45 23.91
N THR A 575 -6.98 -31.83 23.18
CA THR A 575 -8.38 -31.36 23.18
C THR A 575 -9.00 -31.04 24.55
N GLY A 576 -9.82 -29.97 24.59
CA GLY A 576 -10.81 -29.71 25.63
C GLY A 576 -11.68 -28.51 25.23
N GLY A 577 -12.83 -28.78 24.61
CA GLY A 577 -13.70 -27.77 24.02
C GLY A 577 -14.47 -26.93 25.04
N ILE A 578 -14.75 -25.69 24.66
CA ILE A 578 -15.98 -24.97 25.01
C ILE A 578 -16.62 -24.61 23.66
N GLU A 579 -17.55 -25.47 23.22
CA GLU A 579 -18.47 -25.15 22.13
C GLU A 579 -19.38 -24.03 22.60
N GLY A 580 -19.37 -22.89 21.91
CA GLY A 580 -20.27 -21.80 22.26
C GLY A 580 -19.91 -20.40 21.75
N PHE A 581 -19.09 -20.25 20.73
CA PHE A 581 -19.03 -19.01 19.95
C PHE A 581 -18.85 -19.41 18.49
N LYS A 582 -19.88 -19.18 17.67
CA LYS A 582 -19.74 -19.25 16.21
C LYS A 582 -18.78 -18.12 15.85
N VAL A 583 -17.51 -18.49 15.64
CA VAL A 583 -16.50 -17.60 15.07
C VAL A 583 -17.10 -17.04 13.77
N VAL A 584 -17.16 -15.71 13.74
CA VAL A 584 -17.52 -14.85 12.61
C VAL A 584 -17.18 -15.55 11.30
N SER A 585 -18.16 -15.65 10.40
CA SER A 585 -17.96 -16.20 9.06
C SER A 585 -16.65 -15.67 8.49
N ALA A 586 -15.70 -16.58 8.27
CA ALA A 586 -14.37 -16.32 7.72
C ALA A 586 -14.42 -15.45 6.45
N THR A 587 -15.59 -15.38 5.80
CA THR A 587 -15.94 -14.52 4.68
C THR A 587 -15.81 -13.02 4.97
N VAL A 588 -16.18 -12.50 6.15
CA VAL A 588 -16.18 -11.04 6.42
C VAL A 588 -14.76 -10.55 6.73
N VAL A 589 -14.00 -11.27 7.56
CA VAL A 589 -12.58 -10.96 7.82
C VAL A 589 -11.73 -11.16 6.55
N ALA A 590 -12.03 -12.18 5.73
CA ALA A 590 -11.37 -12.38 4.45
C ALA A 590 -11.74 -11.32 3.40
N LEU A 591 -12.99 -10.82 3.36
CA LEU A 591 -13.37 -9.71 2.46
C LEU A 591 -12.71 -8.40 2.87
N VAL A 592 -12.67 -8.06 4.15
CA VAL A 592 -12.01 -6.82 4.63
C VAL A 592 -10.49 -6.88 4.40
N MET A 593 -9.88 -8.07 4.50
CA MET A 593 -8.47 -8.30 4.11
C MET A 593 -8.22 -8.25 2.60
N ALA A 594 -9.27 -8.42 1.78
CA ALA A 594 -9.23 -8.50 0.32
C ALA A 594 -9.79 -7.25 -0.40
N LEU A 595 -10.05 -6.13 0.29
CA LEU A 595 -10.66 -4.92 -0.27
C LEU A 595 -9.87 -3.63 0.02
N LEU A 596 -8.54 -3.70 0.03
CA LEU A 596 -7.64 -2.55 0.28
C LEU A 596 -7.11 -1.89 -1.01
N ILE A 597 -8.00 -1.46 -1.93
CA ILE A 597 -7.64 -0.57 -3.05
C ILE A 597 -8.68 0.53 -3.24
#